data_AF-A0A0G1M2Y1-F1
#
_entry.id   AF-A0A0G1M2Y1-F1
#
_cell.length_a   1.000
_cell.length_b   1.000
_cell.length_c   1.000
_cell.angle_alpha   90.00
_cell.angle_beta   90.00
_cell.angle_gamma   90.00
#
_symmetry.space_group_name_H-M   'P 1'
#
loop_
_entity.id
_entity.type
_entity.pdbx_description
1 polymer ?
#
loop_
_entity_poly.entity_id
_entity_poly.type
_entity_poly.pdbx_seq_one_letter_code
_entity_poly.pdbx_strand_id
1 'polypeptide(L)'
;LKEKFGDERKTKIYKAAIGEFSEEDLVPKEETLITVTQTGYIKRVPRGTYKAQRRGGKGVVGMTTKEEDEIEHILTATTHDTILFFTDKGRVFGTKAWEIPETSRQAKGQALVNLLNLEQEEQILSILPLAKNGGGKHLILVTASGIVKKTPISQYENLRVSGLIAIRLRGTDKLVSAHITGGDEHVLIITKKGKAIRFPETNARPMGRATSGVAGMRMEAKDEVIAMESHHGNRKNRPSDNNL
;
A
#
# COMPACT_ATOMS: atom_id res chain seq x y z
N LEU A 1 33.63 -12.88 -31.17
CA LEU A 1 32.58 -13.70 -31.85
C LEU A 1 31.19 -13.17 -31.55
N LYS A 2 30.75 -13.07 -30.28
CA LYS A 2 29.42 -12.54 -29.90
C LYS A 2 29.18 -11.08 -30.30
N GLU A 3 30.20 -10.21 -30.25
CA GLU A 3 30.13 -8.81 -30.73
C GLU A 3 30.16 -8.66 -32.25
N LYS A 4 30.66 -9.67 -32.98
CA LYS A 4 30.75 -9.61 -34.46
C LYS A 4 29.58 -10.27 -35.19
N PHE A 5 28.85 -11.17 -34.52
CA PHE A 5 27.80 -11.98 -35.14
C PHE A 5 26.53 -12.10 -34.29
N GLY A 6 26.37 -11.29 -33.24
CA GLY A 6 25.14 -11.28 -32.45
C GLY A 6 24.05 -10.49 -33.16
N ASP A 7 22.91 -11.11 -33.46
CA ASP A 7 21.70 -10.43 -33.91
C ASP A 7 20.65 -10.38 -32.78
N GLU A 8 19.71 -9.43 -32.90
CA GLU A 8 18.57 -9.39 -32.00
C GLU A 8 17.66 -10.59 -32.23
N ARG A 9 17.10 -11.13 -31.15
CA ARG A 9 16.19 -12.26 -31.21
C ARG A 9 14.95 -11.89 -32.04
N LYS A 10 14.82 -12.51 -33.21
CA LYS A 10 13.70 -12.28 -34.16
C LYS A 10 12.35 -12.82 -33.66
N THR A 11 12.36 -13.79 -32.75
CA THR A 11 11.15 -14.44 -32.22
C THR A 11 10.74 -13.90 -30.85
N LYS A 12 9.47 -13.56 -30.70
CA LYS A 12 8.85 -13.23 -29.41
C LYS A 12 8.16 -14.48 -28.86
N ILE A 13 8.59 -14.94 -27.68
CA ILE A 13 7.86 -15.99 -26.96
C ILE A 13 6.72 -15.31 -26.20
N TYR A 14 5.49 -15.63 -26.57
CA TYR A 14 4.31 -15.33 -25.77
C TYR A 14 4.06 -16.52 -24.84
N LYS A 15 3.84 -16.26 -23.55
CA LYS A 15 3.67 -17.32 -22.53
C LYS A 15 2.35 -18.09 -22.66
N ALA A 16 1.37 -17.55 -23.38
CA ALA A 16 0.05 -18.15 -23.57
C ALA A 16 -0.19 -18.44 -25.06
N ALA A 17 -0.91 -19.54 -25.35
CA ALA A 17 -1.34 -19.84 -26.70
C ALA A 17 -2.38 -18.80 -27.17
N ILE A 18 -2.40 -18.48 -28.45
CA ILE A 18 -3.41 -17.57 -29.02
C ILE A 18 -4.79 -18.21 -28.82
N GLY A 19 -5.63 -17.58 -27.97
CA GLY A 19 -6.98 -18.07 -27.65
C GLY A 19 -7.17 -18.61 -26.23
N GLU A 20 -6.12 -18.72 -25.41
CA GLU A 20 -6.26 -19.03 -23.99
C GLU A 20 -6.56 -17.76 -23.19
N PHE A 21 -7.73 -17.71 -22.56
CA PHE A 21 -8.09 -16.66 -21.61
C PHE A 21 -7.38 -16.91 -20.28
N SER A 22 -6.80 -15.87 -19.69
CA SER A 22 -6.32 -15.91 -18.31
C SER A 22 -7.49 -15.69 -17.33
N GLU A 23 -7.33 -16.08 -16.07
CA GLU A 23 -8.34 -15.77 -15.03
C GLU A 23 -8.60 -14.26 -14.92
N GLU A 24 -7.58 -13.42 -15.14
CA GLU A 24 -7.72 -11.96 -15.16
C GLU A 24 -8.68 -11.51 -16.27
N ASP A 25 -8.70 -12.17 -17.44
CA ASP A 25 -9.58 -11.81 -18.57
C ASP A 25 -11.06 -12.15 -18.31
N LEU A 26 -11.33 -13.05 -17.35
CA LEU A 26 -12.69 -13.45 -16.96
C LEU A 26 -13.28 -12.54 -15.89
N VAL A 27 -12.46 -11.69 -15.27
CA VAL A 27 -12.89 -10.79 -14.19
C VAL A 27 -13.23 -9.42 -14.80
N PRO A 28 -14.41 -8.84 -14.53
CA PRO A 28 -14.74 -7.50 -15.00
C PRO A 28 -13.92 -6.45 -14.23
N LYS A 29 -13.47 -5.41 -14.95
CA LYS A 29 -12.76 -4.27 -14.35
C LYS A 29 -13.74 -3.28 -13.74
N GLU A 30 -13.91 -3.34 -12.43
CA GLU A 30 -14.89 -2.53 -11.70
C GLU A 30 -14.24 -1.81 -10.52
N GLU A 31 -14.78 -0.65 -10.17
CA GLU A 31 -14.37 0.07 -8.96
C GLU A 31 -14.99 -0.56 -7.72
N THR A 32 -14.16 -0.68 -6.69
CA THR A 32 -14.51 -1.41 -5.48
C THR A 32 -13.90 -0.78 -4.25
N LEU A 33 -14.48 -1.08 -3.09
CA LEU A 33 -13.94 -0.70 -1.80
C LEU A 33 -13.43 -1.96 -1.11
N ILE A 34 -12.23 -1.86 -0.56
CA ILE A 34 -11.66 -2.90 0.29
C ILE A 34 -11.65 -2.37 1.71
N THR A 35 -12.16 -3.17 2.63
CA THR A 35 -12.15 -2.87 4.06
C THR A 35 -11.35 -3.92 4.79
N VAL A 36 -10.50 -3.48 5.70
CA VAL A 36 -9.78 -4.33 6.65
C VAL A 36 -10.14 -3.92 8.06
N THR A 37 -10.45 -4.90 8.89
CA THR A 37 -10.80 -4.68 10.29
C THR A 37 -9.59 -4.83 11.21
N GLN A 38 -9.68 -4.29 12.44
CA GLN A 38 -8.62 -4.40 13.44
C GLN A 38 -8.28 -5.85 13.80
N THR A 39 -9.25 -6.76 13.76
CA THR A 39 -8.99 -8.20 14.00
C THR A 39 -8.46 -8.94 12.76
N GLY A 40 -8.18 -8.22 11.67
CA GLY A 40 -7.51 -8.76 10.49
C GLY A 40 -8.44 -9.45 9.50
N TYR A 41 -9.72 -9.10 9.46
CA TYR A 41 -10.62 -9.55 8.39
C TYR A 41 -10.63 -8.56 7.23
N ILE A 42 -10.56 -9.10 6.02
CA ILE A 42 -10.61 -8.34 4.77
C ILE A 42 -11.78 -8.78 3.91
N LYS A 43 -12.40 -7.80 3.26
CA LYS A 43 -13.43 -8.02 2.25
C LYS A 43 -13.43 -6.92 1.21
N ARG A 44 -13.98 -7.28 0.06
CA ARG A 44 -14.32 -6.35 -1.01
C ARG A 44 -15.82 -6.08 -0.98
N VAL A 45 -16.22 -4.83 -1.23
CA VAL A 45 -17.61 -4.45 -1.40
C VAL A 45 -17.75 -3.53 -2.62
N PRO A 46 -18.84 -3.62 -3.41
CA PRO A 46 -19.06 -2.72 -4.52
C PRO A 46 -19.04 -1.25 -4.08
N ARG A 47 -18.46 -0.35 -4.89
CA ARG A 47 -18.36 1.09 -4.57
C ARG A 47 -19.71 1.71 -4.16
N GLY A 48 -20.80 1.27 -4.78
CA GLY A 48 -22.16 1.77 -4.51
C GLY A 48 -22.72 1.43 -3.12
N THR A 49 -22.04 0.58 -2.33
CA THR A 49 -22.53 0.10 -1.03
C THR A 49 -22.50 1.17 0.05
N TYR A 50 -21.50 2.06 0.03
CA TYR A 50 -21.38 3.19 0.96
C TYR A 50 -21.82 4.48 0.26
N LYS A 51 -23.13 4.71 0.13
CA LYS A 51 -23.65 6.00 -0.34
C LYS A 51 -23.54 7.03 0.78
N ALA A 52 -22.92 8.18 0.48
CA ALA A 52 -22.95 9.34 1.35
C ALA A 52 -24.40 9.82 1.50
N GLN A 53 -24.98 9.66 2.70
CA GLN A 53 -26.24 10.31 3.04
C GLN A 53 -25.93 11.78 3.38
N ARG A 54 -26.63 12.73 2.76
CA ARG A 54 -26.47 14.17 3.05
C ARG A 54 -26.82 14.47 4.52
N ARG A 55 -26.25 15.57 5.05
CA ARG A 55 -26.48 16.08 6.42
C ARG A 55 -27.98 16.04 6.77
N GLY A 56 -28.31 15.46 7.92
CA GLY A 56 -29.65 15.54 8.53
C GLY A 56 -30.45 14.23 8.66
N GLY A 57 -29.93 13.09 8.22
CA GLY A 57 -30.54 11.79 8.54
C GLY A 57 -29.94 11.19 9.82
N LYS A 58 -30.80 10.76 10.77
CA LYS A 58 -30.36 9.91 11.89
C LYS A 58 -29.50 8.77 11.34
N GLY A 59 -28.30 8.62 11.90
CA GLY A 59 -27.22 7.80 11.35
C GLY A 59 -27.70 6.42 10.89
N VAL A 60 -27.16 5.98 9.75
CA VAL A 60 -27.30 4.59 9.31
C VAL A 60 -26.67 3.73 10.39
N VAL A 61 -27.51 3.08 11.19
CA VAL A 61 -27.07 2.15 12.23
C VAL A 61 -26.18 1.09 11.56
N GLY A 62 -24.95 0.98 12.07
CA GLY A 62 -23.98 -0.04 11.72
C GLY A 62 -24.36 -1.39 12.32
N MET A 63 -23.35 -2.24 12.48
CA MET A 63 -23.48 -3.59 13.04
C MET A 63 -24.00 -3.53 14.49
N THR A 64 -24.92 -4.41 14.85
CA THR A 64 -25.40 -4.55 16.24
C THR A 64 -24.31 -5.13 17.13
N THR A 65 -24.12 -4.52 18.30
CA THR A 65 -23.19 -4.88 19.38
C THR A 65 -23.23 -6.37 19.77
N LYS A 66 -22.29 -7.15 19.22
CA LYS A 66 -21.61 -8.28 19.89
C LYS A 66 -20.20 -8.34 19.31
N GLU A 67 -19.22 -7.92 20.12
CA GLU A 67 -17.81 -7.68 19.76
C GLU A 67 -17.65 -6.91 18.44
N GLU A 68 -17.75 -5.57 18.52
CA GLU A 68 -17.62 -4.72 17.33
C GLU A 68 -16.19 -4.74 16.82
N ASP A 69 -15.95 -5.59 15.82
CA ASP A 69 -14.76 -5.55 14.99
C ASP A 69 -14.82 -4.29 14.11
N GLU A 70 -13.99 -3.30 14.46
CA GLU A 70 -13.96 -1.99 13.81
C GLU A 70 -13.17 -2.04 12.49
N ILE A 71 -13.60 -1.24 11.51
CA ILE A 71 -12.84 -1.06 10.26
C ILE A 71 -11.62 -0.18 10.55
N GLU A 72 -10.43 -0.74 10.36
CA GLU A 72 -9.15 -0.05 10.52
C GLU A 72 -8.72 0.63 9.21
N HIS A 73 -8.89 -0.07 8.08
CA HIS A 73 -8.54 0.46 6.76
C HIS A 73 -9.73 0.41 5.81
N ILE A 74 -9.90 1.50 5.06
CA ILE A 74 -10.79 1.56 3.90
C ILE A 74 -10.00 2.15 2.73
N LEU A 75 -10.00 1.44 1.59
CA LEU A 75 -9.31 1.88 0.39
C LEU A 75 -10.17 1.64 -0.85
N THR A 76 -10.02 2.51 -1.82
CA THR A 76 -10.63 2.38 -3.15
C THR A 76 -9.63 1.74 -4.09
N ALA A 77 -10.08 0.78 -4.87
CA ALA A 77 -9.30 0.11 -5.90
C ALA A 77 -10.18 -0.26 -7.09
N THR A 78 -9.57 -0.72 -8.18
CA THR A 78 -10.26 -1.55 -9.16
C THR A 78 -10.07 -3.02 -8.85
N THR A 79 -10.96 -3.89 -9.32
CA THR A 79 -10.81 -5.35 -9.20
C THR A 79 -9.44 -5.83 -9.70
N HIS A 80 -8.83 -5.13 -10.66
CA HIS A 80 -7.57 -5.51 -11.28
C HIS A 80 -6.31 -5.00 -10.58
N ASP A 81 -6.47 -4.09 -9.62
CA ASP A 81 -5.35 -3.54 -8.90
C ASP A 81 -4.73 -4.60 -7.99
N THR A 82 -3.42 -4.48 -7.80
CA THR A 82 -2.70 -5.31 -6.84
C THR A 82 -2.75 -4.61 -5.48
N ILE A 83 -3.22 -5.29 -4.45
CA ILE A 83 -3.26 -4.74 -3.09
C ILE A 83 -1.98 -5.16 -2.38
N LEU A 84 -1.16 -4.17 -2.01
CA LEU A 84 0.09 -4.39 -1.30
C LEU A 84 -0.15 -4.33 0.21
N PHE A 85 0.36 -5.32 0.95
CA PHE A 85 0.32 -5.36 2.41
C PHE A 85 1.74 -5.28 2.94
N PHE A 86 2.06 -4.19 3.64
CA PHE A 86 3.36 -4.00 4.27
C PHE A 86 3.29 -4.38 5.74
N THR A 87 4.28 -5.14 6.19
CA THR A 87 4.32 -5.65 7.56
C THR A 87 5.35 -4.92 8.42
N ASP A 88 5.17 -5.00 9.73
CA ASP A 88 6.09 -4.47 10.72
C ASP A 88 7.52 -5.04 10.59
N LYS A 89 7.64 -6.30 10.15
CA LYS A 89 8.91 -6.96 9.82
C LYS A 89 9.55 -6.50 8.49
N GLY A 90 8.97 -5.52 7.82
CA GLY A 90 9.54 -4.95 6.59
C GLY A 90 9.40 -5.86 5.37
N ARG A 91 8.41 -6.75 5.38
CA ARG A 91 8.01 -7.54 4.21
C ARG A 91 6.83 -6.87 3.51
N VAL A 92 6.64 -7.26 2.26
CA VAL A 92 5.48 -6.88 1.47
C VAL A 92 4.89 -8.12 0.83
N PHE A 93 3.57 -8.22 0.90
CA PHE A 93 2.78 -9.20 0.19
C PHE A 93 1.88 -8.50 -0.80
N GLY A 94 1.31 -9.22 -1.75
CA GLY A 94 0.18 -8.69 -2.47
C GLY A 94 -0.70 -9.74 -3.09
N THR A 95 -1.95 -9.35 -3.24
CA THR A 95 -3.05 -10.13 -3.81
C THR A 95 -3.75 -9.26 -4.83
N LYS A 96 -4.38 -9.87 -5.83
CA LYS A 96 -5.22 -9.12 -6.75
C LYS A 96 -6.53 -8.79 -6.04
N ALA A 97 -7.07 -7.59 -6.26
CA ALA A 97 -8.29 -7.17 -5.58
C ALA A 97 -9.50 -8.10 -5.84
N TRP A 98 -9.53 -8.78 -6.99
CA TRP A 98 -10.55 -9.78 -7.30
C TRP A 98 -10.42 -11.10 -6.51
N GLU A 99 -9.24 -11.43 -5.99
CA GLU A 99 -9.01 -12.60 -5.12
C GLU A 99 -9.56 -12.36 -3.70
N ILE A 100 -9.76 -11.10 -3.32
CA ILE A 100 -10.43 -10.74 -2.07
C ILE A 100 -11.93 -10.99 -2.22
N PRO A 101 -12.55 -11.74 -1.28
CA PRO A 101 -13.95 -12.11 -1.40
C PRO A 101 -14.86 -10.88 -1.38
N GLU A 102 -15.74 -10.81 -2.37
CA GLU A 102 -16.83 -9.84 -2.38
C GLU A 102 -17.95 -10.29 -1.46
N THR A 103 -18.30 -9.47 -0.48
CA THR A 103 -19.34 -9.80 0.50
C THR A 103 -20.20 -8.59 0.83
N SER A 104 -21.28 -8.80 1.58
CA SER A 104 -22.13 -7.69 2.03
C SER A 104 -21.41 -6.81 3.06
N ARG A 105 -21.90 -5.58 3.24
CA ARG A 105 -21.39 -4.65 4.28
C ARG A 105 -21.43 -5.27 5.69
N GLN A 106 -22.40 -6.13 5.97
CA GLN A 106 -22.60 -6.77 7.28
C GLN A 106 -21.75 -8.03 7.49
N ALA A 107 -21.24 -8.66 6.43
CA ALA A 107 -20.41 -9.86 6.54
C ALA A 107 -19.03 -9.52 7.12
N LYS A 108 -18.40 -10.45 7.85
CA LYS A 108 -17.03 -10.25 8.37
C LYS A 108 -15.97 -10.21 7.26
N GLY A 109 -16.13 -11.05 6.23
CA GLY A 109 -15.09 -11.26 5.22
C GLY A 109 -14.21 -12.46 5.55
N GLN A 110 -13.00 -12.48 5.01
CA GLN A 110 -12.01 -13.56 5.20
C GLN A 110 -10.85 -13.05 6.04
N ALA A 111 -10.26 -13.91 6.88
CA ALA A 111 -9.09 -13.56 7.65
C ALA A 111 -7.86 -13.35 6.74
N LEU A 112 -7.11 -12.27 6.95
CA LEU A 112 -5.92 -11.92 6.17
C LEU A 112 -4.85 -13.02 6.20
N VAL A 113 -4.69 -13.72 7.31
CA VAL A 113 -3.76 -14.86 7.46
C VAL A 113 -4.06 -16.02 6.51
N ASN A 114 -5.28 -16.10 5.96
CA ASN A 114 -5.64 -17.12 4.96
C ASN A 114 -5.25 -16.68 3.54
N LEU A 115 -5.04 -15.38 3.31
CA LEU A 115 -4.62 -14.83 2.02
C LEU A 115 -3.11 -14.62 1.97
N LEU A 116 -2.49 -14.32 3.11
CA LEU A 116 -1.09 -13.92 3.23
C LEU A 116 -0.33 -14.91 4.11
N ASN A 117 0.82 -15.39 3.63
CA ASN A 117 1.71 -16.28 4.39
C ASN A 117 2.55 -15.47 5.40
N LEU A 118 1.87 -14.92 6.41
CA LEU A 118 2.46 -14.14 7.49
C LEU A 118 3.17 -15.05 8.50
N GLU A 119 4.28 -14.58 9.05
CA GLU A 119 4.89 -15.24 10.20
C GLU A 119 4.09 -15.00 11.48
N GLN A 120 4.35 -15.80 12.51
CA GLN A 120 3.82 -15.53 13.85
C GLN A 120 4.22 -14.11 14.30
N GLU A 121 3.25 -13.42 14.90
CA GLU A 121 3.33 -12.04 15.39
C GLU A 121 3.56 -10.96 14.32
N GLU A 122 3.69 -11.31 13.04
CA GLU A 122 3.84 -10.32 11.96
C GLU A 122 2.53 -9.56 11.71
N GLN A 123 2.57 -8.24 11.86
CA GLN A 123 1.40 -7.36 11.75
C GLN A 123 1.43 -6.56 10.46
N ILE A 124 0.25 -6.31 9.87
CA ILE A 124 0.11 -5.42 8.72
C ILE A 124 0.02 -3.97 9.22
N LEU A 125 0.80 -3.08 8.62
CA LEU A 125 0.86 -1.65 9.00
C LEU A 125 0.38 -0.71 7.89
N SER A 126 0.46 -1.13 6.63
CA SER A 126 0.03 -0.30 5.51
C SER A 126 -0.52 -1.16 4.40
N ILE A 127 -1.67 -0.74 3.86
CA ILE A 127 -2.36 -1.40 2.75
C ILE A 127 -2.48 -0.40 1.62
N LEU A 128 -1.86 -0.70 0.48
CA LEU A 128 -1.74 0.23 -0.64
C LEU A 128 -2.24 -0.39 -1.93
N PRO A 129 -3.23 0.20 -2.62
CA PRO A 129 -3.63 -0.23 -3.94
C PRO A 129 -2.57 0.21 -4.98
N LEU A 130 -2.03 -0.76 -5.71
CA LEU A 130 -1.12 -0.55 -6.83
C LEU A 130 -1.87 -0.77 -8.14
N ALA A 131 -2.26 0.33 -8.77
CA ALA A 131 -2.85 0.32 -10.10
C ALA A 131 -1.78 0.12 -11.18
N LYS A 132 -2.04 -0.75 -12.17
CA LYS A 132 -1.13 -1.06 -13.29
C LYS A 132 -0.71 0.19 -14.09
N ASN A 133 -1.62 1.16 -14.22
CA ASN A 133 -1.39 2.45 -14.87
C ASN A 133 -1.47 3.62 -13.87
N GLY A 134 -1.15 3.37 -12.60
CA GLY A 134 -1.14 4.41 -11.56
C GLY A 134 -0.04 5.45 -11.78
N GLY A 135 -0.28 6.68 -11.34
CA GLY A 135 0.73 7.76 -11.40
C GLY A 135 1.89 7.62 -10.40
N GLY A 136 1.83 6.61 -9.52
CA GLY A 136 2.88 6.33 -8.54
C GLY A 136 4.18 5.89 -9.20
N LYS A 137 5.30 6.45 -8.76
CA LYS A 137 6.65 6.13 -9.27
C LYS A 137 7.52 5.43 -8.23
N HIS A 138 7.32 5.75 -6.96
CA HIS A 138 8.10 5.20 -5.86
C HIS A 138 7.21 4.72 -4.71
N LEU A 139 7.79 3.88 -3.87
CA LEU A 139 7.34 3.60 -2.52
C LEU A 139 8.33 4.22 -1.55
N ILE A 140 7.82 5.02 -0.61
CA ILE A 140 8.57 5.54 0.52
C ILE A 140 8.16 4.78 1.77
N LEU A 141 9.16 4.22 2.44
CA LEU A 141 9.03 3.46 3.69
C LEU A 141 9.71 4.24 4.81
N VAL A 142 9.12 4.23 6.00
CA VAL A 142 9.73 4.78 7.23
C VAL A 142 9.70 3.76 8.35
N THR A 143 10.80 3.67 9.09
CA THR A 143 10.95 2.79 10.26
C THR A 143 10.85 3.56 11.58
N ALA A 144 10.64 2.83 12.67
CA ALA A 144 10.53 3.38 14.02
C ALA A 144 11.82 4.10 14.45
N SER A 145 12.98 3.63 13.99
CA SER A 145 14.27 4.26 14.27
C SER A 145 14.61 5.44 13.35
N GLY A 146 13.65 5.95 12.56
CA GLY A 146 13.85 7.14 11.71
C GLY A 146 14.57 6.88 10.39
N ILE A 147 14.65 5.62 9.93
CA ILE A 147 15.19 5.29 8.61
C ILE A 147 14.11 5.49 7.56
N VAL A 148 14.47 6.15 6.46
CA VAL A 148 13.63 6.33 5.27
C VAL A 148 14.21 5.50 4.14
N LYS A 149 13.34 4.90 3.33
CA LYS A 149 13.76 4.31 2.07
C LYS A 149 12.80 4.61 0.95
N LYS A 150 13.36 5.05 -0.18
CA LYS A 150 12.65 5.17 -1.45
C LYS A 150 13.00 4.01 -2.36
N THR A 151 12.01 3.34 -2.93
CA THR A 151 12.20 2.24 -3.90
C THR A 151 11.31 2.44 -5.12
N PRO A 152 11.81 2.25 -6.36
CA PRO A 152 10.96 2.30 -7.55
C PRO A 152 9.80 1.31 -7.47
N ILE A 153 8.60 1.75 -7.86
CA ILE A 153 7.37 0.96 -7.74
C ILE A 153 7.41 -0.31 -8.60
N SER A 154 8.12 -0.27 -9.72
CA SER A 154 8.33 -1.41 -10.63
C SER A 154 8.98 -2.62 -9.95
N GLN A 155 9.69 -2.43 -8.83
CA GLN A 155 10.25 -3.55 -8.07
C GLN A 155 9.20 -4.39 -7.35
N TYR A 156 7.94 -3.95 -7.32
CA TYR A 156 6.81 -4.60 -6.64
C TYR A 156 5.73 -5.13 -7.62
N GLU A 157 5.97 -5.08 -8.93
CA GLU A 157 5.02 -5.60 -9.94
C GLU A 157 4.86 -7.13 -9.89
N ASN A 158 5.93 -7.85 -9.54
CA ASN A 158 5.98 -9.31 -9.54
C ASN A 158 6.18 -9.84 -8.12
N LEU A 159 5.09 -9.88 -7.35
CA LEU A 159 5.06 -10.43 -5.99
C LEU A 159 5.01 -11.95 -6.02
N ARG A 160 5.67 -12.57 -5.04
CA ARG A 160 5.59 -14.02 -4.79
C ARG A 160 4.60 -14.27 -3.66
N VAL A 161 3.99 -15.45 -3.62
CA VAL A 161 3.08 -15.88 -2.54
C VAL A 161 3.75 -15.79 -1.17
N SER A 162 5.05 -16.09 -1.08
CA SER A 162 5.85 -15.95 0.14
C SER A 162 6.18 -14.50 0.53
N GLY A 163 5.65 -13.51 -0.19
CA GLY A 163 6.01 -12.12 -0.03
C GLY A 163 7.44 -11.81 -0.47
N LEU A 164 7.82 -10.56 -0.31
CA LEU A 164 9.12 -10.02 -0.66
C LEU A 164 9.67 -9.18 0.49
N ILE A 165 11.00 -9.06 0.60
CA ILE A 165 11.60 -8.05 1.48
C ILE A 165 11.29 -6.68 0.88
N ALA A 166 10.62 -5.83 1.65
CA ALA A 166 10.37 -4.43 1.32
C ALA A 166 11.48 -3.55 1.89
N ILE A 167 12.02 -3.86 3.08
CA ILE A 167 13.15 -3.19 3.75
C ILE A 167 13.92 -4.13 4.68
N ARG A 168 15.25 -3.99 4.70
CA ARG A 168 16.09 -4.72 5.66
C ARG A 168 16.20 -3.91 6.95
N LEU A 169 15.42 -4.33 7.94
CA LEU A 169 15.44 -3.80 9.30
C LEU A 169 16.71 -4.24 10.04
N ARG A 170 17.08 -3.50 11.09
CA ARG A 170 18.28 -3.73 11.91
C ARG A 170 17.88 -3.82 13.38
N GLY A 171 18.46 -4.78 14.10
CA GLY A 171 18.18 -4.94 15.53
C GLY A 171 16.68 -5.14 15.78
N THR A 172 16.11 -4.31 16.65
CA THR A 172 14.68 -4.32 17.02
C THR A 172 13.85 -3.26 16.27
N ASP A 173 14.39 -2.69 15.18
CA ASP A 173 13.67 -1.72 14.36
C ASP A 173 12.50 -2.39 13.63
N LYS A 174 11.46 -1.61 13.35
CA LYS A 174 10.23 -2.05 12.68
C LYS A 174 9.80 -1.04 11.65
N LEU A 175 9.15 -1.50 10.58
CA LEU A 175 8.47 -0.59 9.67
C LEU A 175 7.36 0.15 10.46
N VAL A 176 7.07 1.40 10.06
CA VAL A 176 5.97 2.20 10.62
C VAL A 176 4.93 2.47 9.55
N SER A 177 5.34 2.90 8.36
CA SER A 177 4.41 3.11 7.26
C SER A 177 5.05 3.02 5.89
N ALA A 178 4.20 2.83 4.88
CA ALA A 178 4.54 2.80 3.46
C ALA A 178 3.59 3.70 2.66
N HIS A 179 4.13 4.55 1.78
CA HIS A 179 3.34 5.44 0.92
C HIS A 179 3.80 5.35 -0.53
N ILE A 180 2.85 5.37 -1.46
CA ILE A 180 3.12 5.52 -2.89
C ILE A 180 3.30 7.00 -3.22
N THR A 181 4.36 7.34 -3.95
CA THR A 181 4.72 8.72 -4.27
C THR A 181 5.03 8.90 -5.76
N GLY A 182 4.72 10.07 -6.31
CA GLY A 182 4.91 10.50 -7.70
C GLY A 182 6.32 11.04 -8.02
N GLY A 183 7.16 11.23 -7.01
CA GLY A 183 8.56 11.66 -7.19
C GLY A 183 8.86 13.10 -6.75
N ASP A 184 7.84 13.84 -6.36
CA ASP A 184 7.91 15.28 -6.04
C ASP A 184 7.21 15.66 -4.73
N GLU A 185 6.73 14.67 -3.98
CA GLU A 185 6.16 14.89 -2.66
C GLU A 185 7.19 15.31 -1.61
N HIS A 186 6.69 15.96 -0.58
CA HIS A 186 7.35 16.09 0.70
C HIS A 186 6.96 14.93 1.61
N VAL A 187 7.94 14.45 2.35
CA VAL A 187 7.79 13.48 3.42
C VAL A 187 7.78 14.25 4.74
N LEU A 188 6.74 14.07 5.54
CA LEU A 188 6.63 14.53 6.92
C LEU A 188 6.71 13.31 7.84
N ILE A 189 7.62 13.32 8.81
CA ILE A 189 7.75 12.26 9.82
C ILE A 189 7.48 12.87 11.19
N ILE A 190 6.72 12.16 12.02
CA ILE A 190 6.35 12.59 13.37
C ILE A 190 6.73 11.50 14.37
N THR A 191 7.27 11.92 15.50
CA THR A 191 7.71 11.05 16.61
C THR A 191 6.75 11.08 17.78
N LYS A 192 6.90 10.09 18.66
CA LYS A 192 6.13 9.97 19.91
C LYS A 192 6.29 11.17 20.83
N LYS A 193 7.47 11.81 20.86
CA LYS A 193 7.72 13.02 21.66
C LYS A 193 7.35 14.32 20.95
N GLY A 194 6.63 14.25 19.83
CA GLY A 194 6.14 15.43 19.11
C GLY A 194 7.20 16.16 18.28
N LYS A 195 8.37 15.55 18.04
CA LYS A 195 9.33 16.05 17.04
C LYS A 195 8.84 15.71 15.65
N ALA A 196 9.02 16.64 14.72
CA ALA A 196 8.69 16.44 13.31
C ALA A 196 9.82 16.91 12.40
N ILE A 197 10.00 16.25 11.27
CA ILE A 197 10.87 16.69 10.18
C ILE A 197 10.10 16.61 8.87
N ARG A 198 10.30 17.61 8.00
CA ARG A 198 9.76 17.63 6.65
C ARG A 198 10.89 17.82 5.64
N PHE A 199 10.95 17.00 4.62
CA PHE A 199 11.93 17.12 3.54
C PHE A 199 11.32 16.67 2.20
N PRO A 200 11.77 17.21 1.06
CA PRO A 200 11.34 16.71 -0.25
C PRO A 200 11.85 15.29 -0.47
N GLU A 201 11.05 14.42 -1.09
CA GLU A 201 11.42 13.02 -1.27
C GLU A 201 12.64 12.83 -2.17
N THR A 202 13.00 13.84 -2.96
CA THR A 202 14.23 13.89 -3.76
C THR A 202 15.51 13.83 -2.92
N ASN A 203 15.46 14.21 -1.64
CA ASN A 203 16.58 14.05 -0.71
C ASN A 203 16.90 12.58 -0.40
N ALA A 204 15.91 11.68 -0.53
CA ALA A 204 16.13 10.25 -0.45
C ALA A 204 16.34 9.69 -1.87
N ARG A 205 17.53 9.15 -2.16
CA ARG A 205 17.78 8.49 -3.45
C ARG A 205 16.96 7.18 -3.56
N PRO A 206 16.49 6.79 -4.76
CA PRO A 206 15.92 5.47 -4.99
C PRO A 206 16.95 4.36 -4.71
N MET A 207 16.50 3.30 -4.04
CA MET A 207 17.31 2.14 -3.67
C MET A 207 16.55 0.84 -3.93
N GLY A 208 17.28 -0.27 -4.02
CA GLY A 208 16.67 -1.60 -4.17
C GLY A 208 15.90 -2.06 -2.93
N ARG A 209 14.95 -2.96 -3.13
CA ARG A 209 14.11 -3.57 -2.07
C ARG A 209 14.91 -4.13 -0.89
N ALA A 210 15.93 -4.95 -1.12
CA ALA A 210 16.70 -5.61 -0.06
C ALA A 210 17.81 -4.73 0.58
N THR A 211 17.55 -3.43 0.71
CA THR A 211 18.45 -2.46 1.37
C THR A 211 17.80 -1.85 2.61
N SER A 212 18.61 -1.29 3.52
CA SER A 212 18.11 -0.67 4.76
C SER A 212 17.55 0.74 4.56
N GLY A 213 17.99 1.50 3.56
CA GLY A 213 17.62 2.91 3.42
C GLY A 213 18.66 3.86 4.01
N VAL A 214 18.25 5.11 4.25
CA VAL A 214 19.07 6.22 4.75
C VAL A 214 18.41 6.89 5.95
N ALA A 215 19.17 7.64 6.75
CA ALA A 215 18.59 8.38 7.87
C ALA A 215 17.62 9.45 7.35
N GLY A 216 16.37 9.39 7.80
CA GLY A 216 15.34 10.40 7.55
C GLY A 216 15.21 11.38 8.70
N MET A 217 15.26 10.86 9.93
CA MET A 217 15.29 11.65 11.16
C MET A 217 16.36 11.09 12.10
N ARG A 218 17.13 11.98 12.74
CA ARG A 218 17.99 11.58 13.85
C ARG A 218 17.14 11.46 15.11
N MET A 219 17.15 10.29 15.72
CA MET A 219 16.32 10.00 16.89
C MET A 219 16.98 10.46 18.19
N GLU A 220 16.17 11.01 19.10
CA GLU A 220 16.54 11.21 20.50
C GLU A 220 16.42 9.89 21.28
N ALA A 221 17.09 9.79 22.42
CA ALA A 221 17.01 8.61 23.27
C ALA A 221 15.56 8.35 23.73
N LYS A 222 15.10 7.09 23.62
CA LYS A 222 13.72 6.66 23.97
C LYS A 222 12.63 7.39 23.18
N ASP A 223 12.93 7.87 21.98
CA ASP A 223 11.95 8.37 21.03
C ASP A 223 11.83 7.42 19.84
N GLU A 224 10.68 7.43 19.20
CA GLU A 224 10.39 6.56 18.04
C GLU A 224 9.48 7.29 17.06
N VAL A 225 9.63 6.99 15.77
CA VAL A 225 8.68 7.44 14.77
C VAL A 225 7.35 6.73 14.97
N ILE A 226 6.26 7.49 14.95
CA ILE A 226 4.89 6.97 15.08
C ILE A 226 4.06 7.14 13.80
N ALA A 227 4.46 8.06 12.93
CA ALA A 227 3.74 8.33 11.69
C ALA A 227 4.64 8.97 10.63
N MET A 228 4.26 8.74 9.37
CA MET A 228 4.77 9.50 8.22
C MET A 228 3.58 9.86 7.33
N GLU A 229 3.63 11.02 6.70
CA GLU A 229 2.71 11.44 5.66
C GLU A 229 3.48 11.93 4.43
N SER A 230 3.01 11.59 3.23
CA SER A 230 3.53 12.11 1.96
C SER A 230 2.52 13.07 1.33
N HIS A 231 2.94 14.30 1.04
CA HIS A 231 2.07 15.31 0.42
C HIS A 231 2.79 16.08 -0.67
N HIS A 232 2.09 16.52 -1.71
CA HIS A 232 2.71 17.36 -2.73
C HIS A 232 3.22 18.68 -2.13
N GLY A 233 4.45 19.06 -2.46
CA GLY A 233 5.00 20.36 -2.09
C GLY A 233 4.30 21.48 -2.86
N ASN A 234 3.46 22.26 -2.16
CA ASN A 234 2.72 23.42 -2.69
C ASN A 234 1.86 23.16 -3.94
N ARG A 235 0.56 22.85 -3.73
CA ARG A 235 -0.45 23.19 -4.74
C ARG A 235 -0.60 24.72 -4.78
N LYS A 236 -0.37 25.34 -5.94
CA LYS A 236 -0.76 26.74 -6.21
C LYS A 236 -2.28 26.97 -6.10
N ASN A 237 -3.08 25.92 -5.98
CA ASN A 237 -4.52 26.02 -5.71
C ASN A 237 -4.79 25.98 -4.20
N ARG A 238 -4.56 27.12 -3.53
CA ARG A 238 -5.37 27.43 -2.34
C ARG A 238 -6.83 27.53 -2.82
N PRO A 239 -7.80 26.87 -2.18
CA PRO A 239 -9.18 27.30 -2.32
C PRO A 239 -9.21 28.78 -1.95
N SER A 240 -9.64 29.64 -2.87
CA SER A 240 -10.03 30.99 -2.48
C SER A 240 -11.30 30.82 -1.65
N ASP A 241 -11.23 31.11 -0.35
CA ASP A 241 -12.40 31.28 0.52
C ASP A 241 -13.16 32.55 0.08
N ASN A 242 -13.70 32.52 -1.15
CA ASN A 242 -14.50 33.59 -1.73
C ASN A 242 -15.82 33.01 -2.23
N ASN A 243 -16.54 32.34 -1.34
CA ASN A 243 -18.00 32.18 -1.41
C ASN A 243 -18.50 31.76 -0.01
N LEU A 244 -18.59 32.75 0.87
CA LEU A 244 -19.58 32.81 1.93
C LEU A 244 -20.54 33.96 1.60
#